data_AF-A0A1Q3GG00-F1
#
_entry.id   AF-A0A1Q3GG00-F1
#
_cell.length_a   1.000
_cell.length_b   1.000
_cell.length_c   1.000
_cell.angle_alpha   90.00
_cell.angle_beta   90.00
_cell.angle_gamma   90.00
#
_symmetry.space_group_name_H-M   'P 1'
#
loop_
_entity.id
_entity.type
_entity.pdbx_description
1 polymer ?
#
loop_
_entity_poly.entity_id
_entity_poly.type
_entity_poly.pdbx_seq_one_letter_code
_entity_poly.pdbx_strand_id
1 'polypeptide(L)'
;MEWNDDHNESFNPEFCHALETAMVAAFTFTRNPTVKGFWSDGGISYRPKTDYMISKKSVNDTRKIETYAEFGKNGEGDYYIIIHFGKYSLRRYARGTSLIDCIPDPTKCDEWIKVDLKTQTIEVWLK
;
A
#
# COMPACT_ATOMS: atom_id res chain seq x y z
N MET A 1 -7.24 3.31 -32.79
CA MET A 1 -6.70 3.64 -31.45
C MET A 1 -6.87 2.38 -30.63
N GLU A 2 -5.87 1.50 -30.64
CA GLU A 2 -5.90 0.27 -29.85
C GLU A 2 -5.77 0.67 -28.39
N TRP A 3 -6.80 0.36 -27.60
CA TRP A 3 -6.73 0.44 -26.16
C TRP A 3 -5.83 -0.72 -25.71
N ASN A 4 -4.57 -0.42 -25.40
CA ASN A 4 -3.70 -1.41 -24.78
C ASN A 4 -4.22 -1.68 -23.36
N ASP A 5 -4.68 -2.90 -23.17
CA ASP A 5 -5.30 -3.50 -21.99
C ASP A 5 -4.29 -3.70 -20.83
N ASP A 6 -3.50 -2.68 -20.56
CA ASP A 6 -2.39 -2.71 -19.60
C ASP A 6 -2.81 -2.19 -18.21
N HIS A 7 -4.10 -1.90 -18.05
CA HIS A 7 -4.67 -1.53 -16.75
C HIS A 7 -4.78 -2.77 -15.89
N ASN A 8 -4.14 -2.72 -14.72
CA ASN A 8 -4.05 -3.86 -13.85
C ASN A 8 -5.14 -3.81 -12.77
N GLU A 9 -6.11 -4.72 -12.85
CA GLU A 9 -7.21 -4.80 -11.89
C GLU A 9 -6.78 -5.20 -10.47
N SER A 10 -5.51 -5.56 -10.24
CA SER A 10 -5.03 -5.99 -8.93
C SER A 10 -4.90 -4.83 -7.93
N PHE A 11 -4.65 -3.60 -8.40
CA PHE A 11 -4.63 -2.41 -7.55
C PHE A 11 -5.99 -1.72 -7.63
N ASN A 12 -6.89 -2.10 -6.73
CA ASN A 12 -8.30 -1.74 -6.76
C ASN A 12 -8.80 -1.38 -5.34
N PRO A 13 -10.05 -0.92 -5.19
CA PRO A 13 -10.60 -0.54 -3.88
C PRO A 13 -10.58 -1.68 -2.85
N GLU A 14 -10.83 -2.92 -3.27
CA GLU A 14 -10.84 -4.09 -2.38
C GLU A 14 -9.46 -4.33 -1.77
N PHE A 15 -8.41 -4.30 -2.60
CA PHE A 15 -7.04 -4.41 -2.11
C PHE A 15 -6.65 -3.24 -1.19
N CYS A 16 -7.01 -2.01 -1.56
CA CYS A 16 -6.66 -0.83 -0.76
C CYS A 16 -7.33 -0.88 0.63
N HIS A 17 -8.59 -1.29 0.69
CA HIS A 17 -9.31 -1.47 1.96
C HIS A 17 -8.73 -2.63 2.81
N ALA A 18 -8.36 -3.75 2.16
CA ALA A 18 -7.72 -4.86 2.86
C ALA A 18 -6.34 -4.45 3.43
N LEU A 19 -5.56 -3.68 2.66
CA LEU A 19 -4.27 -3.17 3.08
C LEU A 19 -4.40 -2.19 4.24
N GLU A 20 -5.36 -1.26 4.16
CA GLU A 20 -5.69 -0.33 5.23
C GLU A 20 -6.01 -1.06 6.53
N THR A 21 -6.95 -2.02 6.48
CA THR A 21 -7.35 -2.82 7.64
C THR A 21 -6.16 -3.53 8.27
N ALA A 22 -5.29 -4.12 7.45
CA ALA A 22 -4.07 -4.80 7.91
C ALA A 22 -3.06 -3.82 8.53
N MET A 23 -2.90 -2.62 7.97
CA MET A 23 -2.03 -1.57 8.52
C MET A 23 -2.54 -1.07 9.87
N VAL A 24 -3.85 -0.80 10.01
CA VAL A 24 -4.46 -0.40 11.30
C VAL A 24 -4.20 -1.47 12.36
N ALA A 25 -4.41 -2.75 12.03
CA ALA A 25 -4.08 -3.85 12.93
C ALA A 25 -2.58 -3.89 13.26
N ALA A 26 -1.71 -3.69 12.26
CA ALA A 26 -0.26 -3.74 12.44
C ALA A 26 0.26 -2.62 13.36
N PHE A 27 -0.31 -1.42 13.29
CA PHE A 27 0.06 -0.32 14.18
C PHE A 27 -0.22 -0.61 15.66
N THR A 28 -0.96 -1.66 16.02
CA THR A 28 -1.07 -2.11 17.42
C THR A 28 0.16 -2.90 17.90
N PHE A 29 0.91 -3.51 16.97
CA PHE A 29 2.07 -4.39 17.22
C PHE A 29 3.43 -3.71 17.01
N THR A 30 3.48 -2.53 16.40
CA THR A 30 4.73 -1.77 16.24
C THR A 30 5.42 -1.48 17.58
N ARG A 31 6.75 -1.52 17.57
CA ARG A 31 7.59 -1.09 18.70
C ARG A 31 7.76 0.43 18.77
N ASN A 32 7.40 1.15 17.70
CA ASN A 32 7.55 2.60 17.67
C ASN A 32 6.34 3.28 18.37
N PRO A 33 6.53 3.89 19.56
CA PRO A 33 5.43 4.46 20.34
C PRO A 33 4.77 5.68 19.69
N THR A 34 5.45 6.35 18.75
CA THR A 34 4.89 7.53 18.08
C THR A 34 3.84 7.16 17.04
N VAL A 35 3.93 5.95 16.47
CA VAL A 35 2.99 5.45 15.45
C VAL A 35 2.05 4.38 16.00
N LYS A 36 2.34 3.86 17.20
CA LYS A 36 1.49 2.88 17.86
C LYS A 36 0.06 3.41 18.02
N GLY A 37 -0.90 2.63 17.54
CA GLY A 37 -2.33 2.98 17.56
C GLY A 37 -2.76 3.97 16.47
N PHE A 38 -1.95 4.17 15.43
CA PHE A 38 -2.44 4.83 14.22
C PHE A 38 -3.64 4.07 13.65
N TRP A 39 -4.63 4.82 13.18
CA TRP A 39 -5.81 4.31 12.49
C TRP A 39 -6.14 5.24 11.31
N SER A 40 -7.16 4.88 10.54
CA SER A 40 -7.57 5.58 9.32
C SER A 40 -9.08 5.79 9.31
N ASP A 41 -9.53 6.99 8.94
CA ASP A 41 -10.94 7.29 8.65
C ASP A 41 -11.21 7.43 7.13
N GLY A 42 -10.23 7.95 6.38
CA GLY A 42 -10.32 8.16 4.92
C GLY A 42 -9.72 7.06 4.04
N GLY A 43 -9.01 6.10 4.63
CA GLY A 43 -8.47 4.91 3.97
C GLY A 43 -7.26 5.15 3.06
N ILE A 44 -6.99 4.16 2.20
CA ILE A 44 -5.94 4.22 1.16
C ILE A 44 -6.60 4.48 -0.20
N SER A 45 -6.11 5.49 -0.92
CA SER A 45 -6.58 5.79 -2.27
C SER A 45 -6.21 4.69 -3.26
N TYR A 46 -7.18 4.22 -4.04
CA TYR A 46 -6.95 3.33 -5.17
C TYR A 46 -6.55 4.09 -6.45
N ARG A 47 -6.35 5.42 -6.36
CA ARG A 47 -5.81 6.23 -7.46
C ARG A 47 -4.32 6.43 -7.23
N PRO A 48 -3.45 6.00 -8.15
CA PRO A 48 -2.02 6.27 -8.02
C PRO A 48 -1.75 7.77 -8.14
N LYS A 49 -0.57 8.19 -7.68
CA LYS A 49 -0.05 9.54 -7.89
C LYS A 49 0.04 9.91 -9.37
N THR A 50 0.24 8.93 -10.24
CA THR A 50 0.13 9.09 -11.69
C THR A 50 -0.34 7.79 -12.34
N ASP A 51 -1.28 7.87 -13.28
CA ASP A 51 -1.95 6.70 -13.87
C ASP A 51 -1.00 5.64 -14.45
N TYR A 52 0.14 6.05 -15.03
CA TYR A 52 1.09 5.10 -15.61
C TYR A 52 1.71 4.16 -14.56
N MET A 53 1.73 4.53 -13.28
CA MET A 53 2.35 3.76 -12.20
C MET A 53 1.67 2.42 -11.96
N ILE A 54 0.40 2.27 -12.37
CA ILE A 54 -0.36 1.03 -12.23
C ILE A 54 -0.41 0.20 -13.51
N SER A 55 0.40 0.57 -14.51
CA SER A 55 0.64 -0.32 -15.65
C SER A 55 1.51 -1.50 -15.22
N LYS A 56 1.28 -2.67 -15.84
CA LYS A 56 2.10 -3.86 -15.61
C LYS A 56 3.59 -3.58 -15.85
N LYS A 57 3.89 -2.83 -16.92
CA LYS A 57 5.26 -2.42 -17.25
C LYS A 57 5.88 -1.57 -16.13
N SER A 58 5.19 -0.52 -15.68
CA SER A 58 5.74 0.37 -14.65
C SER A 58 6.00 -0.35 -13.34
N VAL A 59 5.06 -1.18 -12.86
CA VAL A 59 5.24 -1.96 -11.64
C VAL A 59 6.34 -3.01 -11.79
N ASN A 60 6.50 -3.63 -12.98
CA ASN A 60 7.62 -4.54 -13.24
C ASN A 60 8.98 -3.84 -13.13
N ASP A 61 9.10 -2.65 -13.71
CA ASP A 61 10.37 -1.94 -13.80
C ASP A 61 10.74 -1.25 -12.47
N THR A 62 9.75 -0.67 -11.78
CA THR A 62 9.97 0.14 -10.58
C THR A 62 9.73 -0.62 -9.29
N ARG A 63 8.93 -1.69 -9.33
CA ARG A 63 8.47 -2.49 -8.18
C ARG A 63 7.77 -1.68 -7.10
N LYS A 64 7.10 -0.59 -7.48
CA LYS A 64 6.33 0.22 -6.55
C LYS A 64 5.12 0.89 -7.19
N ILE A 65 4.15 1.23 -6.34
CA ILE A 65 3.07 2.18 -6.63
C ILE A 65 3.12 3.27 -5.57
N GLU A 66 3.00 4.53 -5.99
CA GLU A 66 2.85 5.66 -5.08
C GLU A 66 1.38 6.10 -5.07
N THR A 67 0.78 6.28 -3.90
CA THR A 67 -0.58 6.80 -3.73
C THR A 67 -0.69 7.62 -2.44
N TYR A 68 -1.90 7.88 -1.97
CA TYR A 68 -2.26 8.71 -0.83
C TYR A 68 -3.05 7.88 0.18
N ALA A 69 -2.90 8.20 1.46
CA ALA A 69 -3.69 7.60 2.51
C ALA A 69 -3.91 8.59 3.66
N GLU A 70 -4.99 8.41 4.39
CA GLU A 70 -5.31 9.19 5.58
C GLU A 70 -5.06 8.35 6.83
N PHE A 71 -3.97 8.60 7.55
CA PHE A 71 -3.63 7.89 8.77
C PHE A 71 -3.25 8.86 9.89
N GLY A 72 -3.60 8.54 11.13
CA GLY A 72 -3.15 9.31 12.28
C GLY A 72 -3.59 8.72 13.61
N LYS A 73 -3.10 9.29 14.72
CA LYS A 73 -3.62 8.94 16.06
C LYS A 73 -5.06 9.40 16.26
N ASN A 74 -5.44 10.49 15.59
CA ASN A 74 -6.78 11.03 15.62
C ASN A 74 -7.62 10.57 14.41
N GLY A 75 -7.11 9.64 13.59
CA GLY A 75 -7.77 9.18 12.36
C GLY A 75 -7.56 10.08 11.14
N GLU A 76 -7.09 11.30 11.38
CA GLU A 76 -6.89 12.33 10.37
C GLU A 76 -5.38 12.62 10.22
N GLY A 77 -4.88 12.53 8.99
CA GLY A 77 -3.50 12.86 8.64
C GLY A 77 -3.17 12.43 7.22
N ASP A 78 -2.82 13.37 6.36
CA ASP A 78 -2.47 13.07 4.97
C ASP A 78 -1.06 12.48 4.87
N TYR A 79 -0.95 11.29 4.30
CA TYR A 79 0.32 10.63 4.01
C TYR A 79 0.42 10.28 2.52
N TYR A 80 1.64 10.41 2.00
CA TYR A 80 2.03 9.69 0.81
C TYR A 80 2.37 8.25 1.18
N ILE A 81 1.83 7.29 0.46
CA ILE A 81 2.16 5.87 0.65
C ILE A 81 2.94 5.35 -0.55
N ILE A 82 4.02 4.61 -0.27
CA ILE A 82 4.84 3.92 -1.25
C ILE A 82 4.67 2.42 -0.99
N ILE A 83 3.98 1.74 -1.91
CA ILE A 83 3.72 0.30 -1.83
C ILE A 83 4.77 -0.41 -2.68
N HIS A 84 5.70 -1.10 -2.02
CA HIS A 84 6.77 -1.87 -2.65
C HIS A 84 6.34 -3.32 -2.90
N PHE A 85 6.64 -3.83 -4.08
CA PHE A 85 6.28 -5.17 -4.52
C PHE A 85 7.44 -6.16 -4.31
N GLY A 86 7.24 -7.10 -3.40
CA GLY A 86 8.05 -8.29 -3.26
C GLY A 86 7.90 -9.28 -4.43
N LYS A 87 8.62 -10.40 -4.34
CA LYS A 87 8.64 -11.40 -5.44
C LYS A 87 7.28 -12.06 -5.64
N TYR A 88 6.48 -12.23 -4.59
CA TYR A 88 5.17 -12.87 -4.70
C TYR A 88 4.13 -11.92 -5.27
N SER A 89 3.96 -10.75 -4.68
CA SER A 89 3.09 -9.66 -5.12
C SER A 89 3.37 -9.23 -6.55
N LEU A 90 4.64 -9.11 -6.96
CA LEU A 90 4.97 -8.76 -8.34
C LEU A 90 4.44 -9.79 -9.35
N ARG A 91 4.54 -11.09 -9.01
CA ARG A 91 4.00 -12.18 -9.85
C ARG A 91 2.47 -12.20 -9.88
N ARG A 92 1.81 -11.81 -8.79
CA ARG A 92 0.34 -11.69 -8.71
C ARG A 92 -0.14 -10.49 -9.53
N TYR A 93 0.56 -9.37 -9.40
CA TYR A 93 0.32 -8.17 -10.18
C TYR A 93 0.46 -8.46 -11.68
N ALA A 94 1.58 -9.03 -12.14
CA ALA A 94 1.78 -9.33 -13.56
C ALA A 94 0.66 -10.18 -14.19
N ARG A 95 -0.04 -10.98 -13.39
CA ARG A 95 -1.18 -11.83 -13.80
C ARG A 95 -2.55 -11.17 -13.68
N GLY A 96 -2.65 -9.97 -13.10
CA GLY A 96 -3.93 -9.32 -12.83
C GLY A 96 -4.74 -10.02 -11.72
N THR A 97 -4.07 -10.72 -10.80
CA THR A 97 -4.74 -11.47 -9.73
C THR A 97 -4.67 -10.74 -8.39
N SER A 98 -5.65 -10.97 -7.51
CA SER A 98 -5.74 -10.36 -6.18
C SER A 98 -4.42 -10.39 -5.40
N LEU A 99 -4.12 -9.26 -4.75
CA LEU A 99 -2.96 -9.00 -3.90
C LEU A 99 -3.25 -9.15 -2.41
N ILE A 100 -4.48 -9.47 -2.00
CA ILE A 100 -4.87 -9.54 -0.57
C ILE A 100 -3.98 -10.55 0.17
N ASP A 101 -3.70 -11.69 -0.46
CA ASP A 101 -2.80 -12.71 0.08
C ASP A 101 -1.32 -12.32 0.07
N CYS A 102 -0.96 -11.17 -0.52
CA CYS A 102 0.39 -10.61 -0.53
C CYS A 102 0.65 -9.69 0.66
N ILE A 103 -0.38 -9.29 1.39
CA ILE A 103 -0.24 -8.48 2.61
C ILE A 103 0.46 -9.32 3.69
N PRO A 104 1.52 -8.81 4.34
CA PRO A 104 2.22 -9.52 5.42
C PRO A 104 1.38 -9.65 6.70
N ASP A 105 1.89 -10.44 7.65
CA ASP A 105 1.29 -10.61 8.96
C ASP A 105 1.32 -9.28 9.76
N PRO A 106 0.16 -8.76 10.22
CA PRO A 106 0.09 -7.54 11.01
C PRO A 106 0.93 -7.57 12.30
N THR A 107 1.13 -8.76 12.90
CA THR A 107 1.93 -8.90 14.12
C THR A 107 3.42 -8.55 13.93
N LYS A 108 3.86 -8.42 12.67
CA LYS A 108 5.24 -8.10 12.28
C LYS A 108 5.38 -6.69 11.70
N CYS A 109 4.57 -5.74 12.14
CA CYS A 109 4.51 -4.36 11.62
C CYS A 109 5.86 -3.77 11.21
N ASP A 110 6.87 -3.79 12.10
CA ASP A 110 8.16 -3.15 11.87
C ASP A 110 9.03 -3.81 10.77
N GLU A 111 8.63 -5.00 10.28
CA GLU A 111 9.29 -5.68 9.15
C GLU A 111 8.77 -5.19 7.78
N TRP A 112 7.58 -4.60 7.73
CA TRP A 112 6.90 -4.32 6.46
C TRP A 112 6.18 -2.97 6.40
N ILE A 113 6.20 -2.16 7.46
CA ILE A 113 5.74 -0.78 7.47
C ILE A 113 6.81 0.10 8.08
N LYS A 114 7.08 1.23 7.43
CA LYS A 114 7.90 2.32 7.97
C LYS A 114 7.15 3.63 7.79
N VAL A 115 7.09 4.42 8.85
CA VAL A 115 6.42 5.73 8.84
C VAL A 115 7.45 6.82 9.12
N ASP A 116 7.53 7.79 8.23
CA ASP A 116 8.28 9.03 8.42
C ASP A 116 7.30 10.18 8.67
N LEU A 117 7.25 10.63 9.92
CA LEU A 117 6.36 11.72 10.35
C LEU A 117 6.84 13.10 9.86
N LYS A 118 8.12 13.24 9.51
CA LYS A 118 8.67 14.51 9.03
C LYS A 118 8.32 14.75 7.57
N THR A 119 8.35 13.70 6.75
CA THR A 119 7.98 13.76 5.32
C THR A 119 6.54 13.35 5.05
N GLN A 120 5.79 12.95 6.09
CA GLN A 120 4.45 12.37 5.98
C GLN A 120 4.40 11.26 4.92
N THR A 121 5.34 10.32 5.05
CA THR A 121 5.47 9.19 4.12
C THR A 121 5.32 7.87 4.86
N ILE A 122 4.53 6.95 4.31
CA ILE A 122 4.44 5.57 4.76
C ILE A 122 4.99 4.67 3.66
N GLU A 123 5.99 3.88 3.99
CA GLU A 123 6.49 2.82 3.12
C GLU A 123 5.92 1.48 3.57
N VAL A 124 5.44 0.69 2.61
CA VAL A 124 4.83 -0.62 2.84
C VAL A 124 5.49 -1.64 1.92
N TRP A 125 5.84 -2.82 2.43
CA TRP A 125 6.42 -3.91 1.64
C TRP A 125 5.49 -5.12 1.58
N LEU A 126 5.02 -5.46 0.37
CA LEU A 126 4.26 -6.68 0.11
C LEU A 126 5.21 -7.88 -0.06
N LYS A 127 4.70 -9.10 0.16
CA LYS A 127 5.45 -10.37 -0.01
C LYS A 127 5.94 -10.58 -1.46
#